data_AF-L0J9T2-F1
#
_entry.id   AF-L0J9T2-F1
#
_cell.length_a   1.000
_cell.length_b   1.000
_cell.length_c   1.000
_cell.angle_alpha   90.00
_cell.angle_beta   90.00
_cell.angle_gamma   90.00
#
_symmetry.space_group_name_H-M   'P 1'
#
loop_
_entity.id
_entity.type
_entity.pdbx_description
1 polymer ?
#
loop_
_entity_poly.entity_id
_entity_poly.type
_entity_poly.pdbx_seq_one_letter_code
_entity_poly.pdbx_strand_id
1 'polypeptide(L)'
;MGMIVFDPDALRRGADKLMTLAAQLRSDPGTRDSVVADVVAQLRELAADRVSETQAALGNAADTFEANAAVAPESIEDFARRLQAVADNQEAAIASAHARFTF
;
A
#
# COMPACT_ATOMS: atom_id res chain seq x y z
N MET A 1 17.47 -6.28 -19.03
CA MET A 1 16.11 -5.73 -19.01
C MET A 1 15.46 -6.30 -17.76
N GLY A 2 15.49 -5.57 -16.63
CA GLY A 2 14.92 -6.06 -15.38
C GLY A 2 13.40 -6.08 -15.52
N MET A 3 12.80 -7.26 -15.50
CA MET A 3 11.36 -7.40 -15.36
C MET A 3 11.03 -6.80 -14.00
N ILE A 4 10.36 -5.64 -13.98
CA ILE A 4 9.79 -5.12 -12.74
C ILE A 4 8.64 -6.07 -12.41
N VAL A 5 8.97 -7.04 -11.56
CA VAL A 5 8.03 -7.99 -11.01
C VAL A 5 7.29 -7.24 -9.93
N PHE A 6 5.97 -7.14 -10.10
CA PHE A 6 5.08 -6.69 -9.06
C PHE A 6 5.30 -7.56 -7.80
N ASP A 7 5.74 -6.96 -6.70
CA ASP A 7 6.16 -7.67 -5.48
C ASP A 7 5.03 -7.66 -4.44
N PRO A 8 4.23 -8.75 -4.33
CA PRO A 8 3.12 -8.82 -3.38
C PRO A 8 3.59 -8.73 -1.93
N ASP A 9 4.80 -9.19 -1.62
CA ASP A 9 5.42 -9.06 -0.30
C ASP A 9 5.70 -7.61 0.10
N ALA A 10 6.16 -6.76 -0.83
CA ALA A 10 6.30 -5.32 -0.59
C ALA A 10 4.96 -4.67 -0.25
N LEU A 11 3.88 -5.07 -0.91
CA LEU A 11 2.53 -4.56 -0.61
C LEU A 11 2.01 -5.03 0.75
N ARG A 12 2.25 -6.30 1.11
CA ARG A 12 1.91 -6.81 2.45
C ARG A 12 2.68 -6.07 3.54
N ARG A 13 3.99 -5.85 3.36
CA ARG A 13 4.80 -5.04 4.29
C ARG A 13 4.31 -3.60 4.39
N GLY A 14 3.95 -2.99 3.26
CA GLY A 14 3.32 -1.67 3.23
C GLY A 14 2.02 -1.62 4.02
N ALA A 15 1.15 -2.62 3.85
CA ALA A 15 -0.14 -2.71 4.55
C ALA A 15 0.05 -2.87 6.07
N ASP A 16 0.97 -3.72 6.50
CA ASP A 16 1.28 -3.92 7.92
C ASP A 16 1.80 -2.63 8.59
N LYS A 17 2.68 -1.92 7.87
CA LYS A 17 3.18 -0.62 8.33
C LYS A 17 2.07 0.43 8.42
N LEU A 18 1.16 0.48 7.45
CA LEU A 18 -0.03 1.35 7.48
C LEU A 18 -0.92 1.05 8.69
N MET A 19 -1.15 -0.23 9.02
CA MET A 19 -1.91 -0.59 10.24
C MET A 19 -1.20 -0.14 11.51
N THR A 20 0.13 -0.26 11.58
CA THR A 20 0.92 0.22 12.72
C THR A 20 0.80 1.73 12.88
N LEU A 21 0.90 2.48 11.78
CA LEU A 21 0.74 3.93 11.75
C LEU A 21 -0.69 4.36 12.16
N ALA A 22 -1.71 3.62 11.73
CA ALA A 22 -3.08 3.88 12.14
C ALA A 22 -3.30 3.63 13.65
N ALA A 23 -2.71 2.56 14.19
CA ALA A 23 -2.74 2.28 15.62
C ALA A 23 -2.00 3.36 16.43
N GLN A 24 -0.88 3.87 15.90
CA GLN A 24 -0.16 5.00 16.49
C GLN A 24 -1.01 6.26 16.51
N LEU A 25 -1.68 6.59 15.40
CA LEU A 25 -2.58 7.75 15.32
C LEU A 25 -3.77 7.64 16.27
N ARG A 26 -4.32 6.43 16.45
CA ARG A 26 -5.41 6.16 17.40
C ARG A 26 -4.95 6.34 18.86
N SER A 27 -3.71 5.97 19.16
CA SER A 27 -3.13 6.08 20.51
C SER A 27 -2.68 7.51 20.83
N ASP A 28 -2.12 8.22 19.85
CA ASP A 28 -1.64 9.58 19.98
C ASP A 28 -2.07 10.44 18.77
N PRO A 29 -3.18 11.20 18.88
CA PRO A 29 -3.65 12.06 17.80
C PRO A 29 -2.71 13.25 17.52
N GLY A 30 -1.75 13.54 18.40
CA GLY A 30 -0.74 14.59 18.20
C GLY A 30 0.31 14.21 17.16
N THR A 31 0.53 12.91 16.92
CA THR A 31 1.46 12.41 15.89
C THR A 31 0.90 12.41 14.46
N ARG A 32 -0.29 12.99 14.24
CA ARG A 32 -1.00 12.96 12.95
C ARG A 32 -0.15 13.37 11.75
N ASP A 33 0.46 14.55 11.78
CA ASP A 33 1.24 15.04 10.65
C ASP A 33 2.41 14.10 10.32
N SER A 34 3.08 13.57 11.34
CA SER A 34 4.15 12.59 11.16
C SER A 34 3.64 11.26 10.60
N VAL A 35 2.50 10.78 11.09
CA VAL A 35 1.85 9.56 10.58
C VAL A 35 1.48 9.73 9.11
N VAL A 36 0.81 10.83 8.75
CA VAL A 36 0.41 11.09 7.36
C VAL A 36 1.64 11.21 6.45
N ALA A 37 2.70 11.90 6.90
CA ALA A 37 3.94 11.98 6.14
C ALA A 37 4.58 10.59 5.90
N ASP A 38 4.58 9.71 6.91
CA ASP A 38 5.12 8.34 6.78
C ASP A 38 4.25 7.47 5.85
N VAL A 39 2.92 7.59 5.95
CA VAL A 39 1.97 6.96 5.02
C VAL A 39 2.26 7.37 3.58
N VAL A 40 2.39 8.68 3.32
CA VAL A 40 2.69 9.21 1.99
C VAL A 40 4.04 8.73 1.48
N ALA A 41 5.07 8.74 2.32
CA ALA A 41 6.40 8.23 1.98
C ALA A 41 6.35 6.74 1.59
N GLN A 42 5.65 5.92 2.38
CA GLN A 42 5.52 4.49 2.11
C GLN A 42 4.77 4.22 0.80
N LEU A 43 3.69 4.97 0.53
CA LEU A 43 2.94 4.83 -0.72
C LEU A 43 3.76 5.27 -1.93
N ARG A 44 4.55 6.34 -1.81
CA ARG A 44 5.45 6.78 -2.87
C ARG A 44 6.58 5.79 -3.12
N GLU A 45 7.11 5.15 -2.08
CA GLU A 45 8.11 4.08 -2.21
C GLU A 45 7.53 2.88 -2.98
N LEU A 46 6.33 2.43 -2.61
CA LEU A 46 5.63 1.34 -3.31
C LEU A 46 5.26 1.73 -4.75
N ALA A 47 5.03 3.03 -5.00
CA ALA A 47 4.72 3.57 -6.31
C ALA A 47 5.96 3.98 -7.13
N ALA A 48 7.17 3.88 -6.58
CA ALA A 48 8.38 4.47 -7.18
C ALA A 48 8.67 3.90 -8.57
N ASP A 49 8.27 2.66 -8.80
CA ASP A 49 8.50 1.94 -10.03
C ASP A 49 7.23 1.90 -10.90
N ARG A 50 6.63 3.06 -11.22
CA ARG A 50 5.29 3.27 -11.88
C ARG A 50 5.08 2.52 -13.22
N VAL A 51 5.14 1.20 -13.21
CA VAL A 51 5.08 0.33 -14.39
C VAL A 51 3.70 -0.35 -14.49
N SER A 52 2.97 -0.43 -13.38
CA SER A 52 1.64 -1.02 -13.26
C SER A 52 0.57 0.00 -12.86
N GLU A 53 -0.66 -0.20 -13.33
CA GLU A 53 -1.86 0.56 -12.91
C GLU A 53 -2.04 0.58 -11.40
N THR A 54 -1.62 -0.49 -10.72
CA THR A 54 -1.66 -0.56 -9.26
C THR A 54 -0.70 0.45 -8.62
N GLN A 55 0.52 0.61 -9.15
CA GLN A 55 1.49 1.58 -8.63
C GLN A 55 1.05 3.02 -8.91
N ALA A 56 0.39 3.27 -10.05
CA ALA A 56 -0.24 4.56 -10.32
C ALA A 56 -1.36 4.87 -9.30
N ALA A 57 -2.17 3.87 -8.94
CA ALA A 57 -3.20 4.02 -7.90
C ALA A 57 -2.59 4.31 -6.52
N LEU A 58 -1.45 3.69 -6.17
CA LEU A 58 -0.72 3.98 -4.92
C LEU A 58 -0.18 5.42 -4.90
N GLY A 59 0.33 5.92 -6.02
CA GLY A 59 0.73 7.33 -6.15
C GLY A 59 -0.44 8.28 -5.90
N ASN A 60 -1.58 8.05 -6.56
CA ASN A 60 -2.79 8.86 -6.37
C ASN A 60 -3.32 8.79 -4.93
N ALA A 61 -3.20 7.64 -4.27
CA ALA A 61 -3.54 7.50 -2.87
C ALA A 61 -2.62 8.36 -2.00
N ALA A 62 -1.31 8.35 -2.25
CA ALA A 62 -0.33 9.19 -1.55
C ALA A 62 -0.71 10.67 -1.69
N ASP A 63 -1.02 11.14 -2.89
CA ASP A 63 -1.44 12.53 -3.12
C ASP A 63 -2.77 12.85 -2.40
N THR A 64 -3.69 11.88 -2.31
CA THR A 64 -4.94 12.03 -1.55
C THR A 64 -4.71 12.15 -0.05
N PHE A 65 -3.77 11.38 0.51
CA PHE A 65 -3.38 11.47 1.92
C PHE A 65 -2.63 12.77 2.22
N GLU A 66 -1.77 13.23 1.31
CA GLU A 66 -1.05 14.51 1.42
C GLU A 66 -2.02 15.71 1.37
N ALA A 67 -3.04 15.65 0.49
CA ALA A 67 -4.04 16.70 0.35
C ALA A 67 -5.12 16.68 1.46
N ASN A 68 -5.36 15.53 2.11
CA ASN A 68 -6.34 15.43 3.19
C ASN A 68 -5.71 15.76 4.54
N ALA A 69 -5.91 17.00 5.00
CA ALA A 69 -5.63 17.37 6.38
C ALA A 69 -6.53 16.64 7.41
N ALA A 70 -7.56 15.92 6.96
CA ALA A 70 -8.58 15.25 7.77
C ALA A 70 -8.46 13.71 7.82
N VAL A 71 -7.29 13.12 7.55
CA VAL A 71 -7.08 11.66 7.63
C VAL A 71 -7.38 11.11 9.03
N ALA A 72 -8.33 10.19 9.12
CA ALA A 72 -8.68 9.44 10.32
C ALA A 72 -7.92 8.09 10.35
N PRO A 73 -7.63 7.52 11.53
CA PRO A 73 -6.98 6.22 11.62
C PRO A 73 -7.79 5.12 10.91
N GLU A 74 -9.12 5.18 10.96
CA GLU A 74 -10.01 4.24 10.27
C GLU A 74 -9.79 4.25 8.74
N SER A 75 -9.51 5.42 8.17
CA SER A 75 -9.22 5.55 6.73
C SER A 75 -7.89 4.91 6.37
N ILE A 76 -6.88 5.00 7.24
CA ILE A 76 -5.58 4.34 7.06
C ILE A 76 -5.76 2.82 7.20
N GLU A 77 -6.52 2.34 8.19
CA GLU A 77 -6.84 0.92 8.39
C GLU A 77 -7.61 0.31 7.20
N ASP A 78 -8.57 1.04 6.65
CA ASP A 78 -9.32 0.61 5.46
C ASP A 78 -8.42 0.54 4.23
N PHE A 79 -7.56 1.55 4.06
CA PHE A 79 -6.58 1.56 2.97
C PHE A 79 -5.58 0.40 3.07
N ALA A 80 -5.04 0.15 4.27
CA ALA A 80 -4.16 -0.98 4.54
C ALA A 80 -4.80 -2.33 4.17
N ARG A 81 -6.07 -2.53 4.55
CA ARG A 81 -6.83 -3.74 4.19
C ARG A 81 -7.03 -3.90 2.69
N ARG A 82 -7.33 -2.80 1.99
CA ARG A 82 -7.43 -2.83 0.51
C ARG A 82 -6.09 -3.18 -0.12
N LEU A 83 -4.99 -2.63 0.40
CA LEU A 83 -3.64 -2.91 -0.09
C LEU A 83 -3.29 -4.40 0.06
N GLN A 84 -3.61 -4.98 1.22
CA GLN A 84 -3.43 -6.40 1.49
C GLN A 84 -4.28 -7.27 0.55
N ALA A 85 -5.56 -6.93 0.35
CA ALA A 85 -6.43 -7.64 -0.58
C ALA A 85 -5.93 -7.59 -2.03
N VAL A 86 -5.30 -6.48 -2.45
CA VAL A 86 -4.65 -6.39 -3.76
C VAL A 86 -3.45 -7.34 -3.85
N ALA A 87 -2.61 -7.39 -2.81
CA ALA A 87 -1.48 -8.31 -2.75
C ALA A 87 -1.91 -9.77 -2.84
N ASP A 88 -2.94 -10.17 -2.07
CA ASP A 88 -3.47 -11.54 -2.07
C ASP A 88 -4.10 -11.93 -3.41
N ASN A 89 -4.86 -11.02 -4.05
CA ASN A 89 -5.43 -11.27 -5.37
C ASN A 89 -4.36 -11.44 -6.45
N GLN A 90 -3.27 -10.67 -6.37
CA GLN A 90 -2.16 -10.77 -7.32
C GLN A 90 -1.37 -12.08 -7.13
N GLU A 91 -1.10 -12.48 -5.88
CA GLU A 91 -0.46 -13.77 -5.60
C GLU A 91 -1.31 -14.94 -6.11
N ALA A 92 -2.62 -14.90 -5.90
CA ALA A 92 -3.54 -15.90 -6.43
C ALA A 92 -3.53 -15.94 -7.97
N ALA A 93 -3.47 -14.79 -8.63
CA ALA A 93 -3.39 -14.70 -10.09
C ALA A 93 -2.06 -15.27 -10.63
N ILE A 94 -0.94 -14.96 -9.98
CA ILE A 94 0.39 -15.49 -10.34
C ILE A 94 0.43 -17.02 -10.14
N ALA A 95 -0.05 -17.51 -9.00
CA ALA A 95 -0.11 -18.95 -8.73
C ALA A 95 -1.00 -19.69 -9.75
N SER A 96 -2.13 -19.11 -10.11
CA SER A 96 -3.06 -19.65 -11.12
C SER A 96 -2.43 -19.70 -12.52
N ALA A 97 -1.67 -18.67 -12.89
CA ALA A 97 -0.95 -18.64 -14.15
C ALA A 97 0.16 -19.70 -14.16
N HIS A 98 0.96 -19.78 -13.09
CA HIS A 98 2.03 -20.77 -12.97
C HIS A 98 1.49 -22.20 -13.07
N ALA A 99 0.39 -22.52 -12.38
CA ALA A 99 -0.27 -23.82 -12.46
C ALA A 99 -0.80 -24.17 -13.86
N ARG A 100 -1.13 -23.16 -14.69
CA ARG A 100 -1.58 -23.35 -16.08
C ARG A 100 -0.45 -23.57 -17.08
N PHE A 101 0.77 -23.11 -16.76
CA PHE A 101 1.94 -23.21 -17.64
C PHE A 101 2.98 -24.23 -17.17
N THR A 102 2.76 -24.87 -16.01
CA THR A 102 3.57 -26.01 -15.55
C THR A 102 2.90 -27.30 -16.04
N PHE A 103 3.53 -28.00 -16.97
CA PHE A 103 3.11 -29.31 -17.49
C PHE A 103 3.80 -30.44 -16.72
#